data_AF-A0ABD0YRQ3-F1
#
_entry.id   AF-A0ABD0YRQ3-F1
#
_cell.length_a   1.000
_cell.length_b   1.000
_cell.length_c   1.000
_cell.angle_alpha   90.00
_cell.angle_beta   90.00
_cell.angle_gamma   90.00
#
_symmetry.space_group_name_H-M   'P 1'
#
loop_
_entity.id
_entity.type
_entity.pdbx_description
1 polymer ?
#
loop_
_entity_poly.entity_id
_entity_poly.type
_entity_poly.pdbx_seq_one_letter_code
_entity_poly.pdbx_strand_id
1 'polypeptide(L)'
;VSLIFQSLDYDVCENDLLLEEERNKGYKFYFKKNLARWLIFLMIGVITALIAILIDISIEKLSDLKYSIIKKCILSCTFEDSLYVPYLIWIGFNVGIVFVGSVLVAYVEPVAGGSGIPQVKCYLNGVKIPRIVRFKTLIVKAMGVISSVAGGLAGGKEGPMIHAGAVVAAGISQGKSSSLPVDFGIFRYFREDHEKRDFVSGGAAAGIAAAFGAPVGGVLFSLEEGSSFWNQSLTWRIFFASSVSTFTLNVILSAYHEHPGELTYYGLLNFGHFDSLNYELFELALYGIMGAIGGLLGSFYNHANYKLTVFRMRYIQANWMKVTEACLVAAFSATIGLIMIYCLDDCKPLGQDPTKYPVQMYCADGEYNSIAAIWLQVPEASVRSLFHDPPASHNVTTLLWFMVMYLALSIWTYGLSVSAGIFIPCLLTGAAWGRIAGIAIGYIFPNSSWVDPGKYALVGAAAQIGGVVRMTISLTIILIEATGNITFGLPLMITLMTAKWVGDYFSEGFYDRHIQLSGVPLLGWEPPPFSSSLFTGEVMSHPVVVLQTIETVENIDNILSNETYNGFPVVEPYEDSSNVDF
;
A
#
# COMPACT_ATOMS: atom_id res chain seq x y z
N VAL A 1 19.91 -2.91 18.08
CA VAL A 1 19.06 -2.11 17.15
C VAL A 1 17.58 -2.17 17.56
N SER A 2 17.04 -3.29 18.05
CA SER A 2 15.61 -3.39 18.41
C SER A 2 15.15 -2.53 19.59
N LEU A 3 16.04 -2.17 20.53
CA LEU A 3 15.72 -1.37 21.74
C LEU A 3 15.24 0.07 21.46
N ILE A 4 15.32 0.54 20.21
CA ILE A 4 14.81 1.87 19.82
C ILE A 4 13.28 1.86 19.72
N PHE A 5 12.68 0.69 19.48
CA PHE A 5 11.24 0.54 19.33
C PHE A 5 10.58 0.36 20.68
N GLN A 6 9.58 1.20 20.96
CA GLN A 6 8.74 1.13 22.15
C GLN A 6 7.38 0.52 21.81
N SER A 7 6.63 0.09 22.82
CA SER A 7 5.28 -0.43 22.64
C SER A 7 4.22 0.67 22.85
N LEU A 8 3.05 0.49 22.24
CA LEU A 8 1.83 1.24 22.51
C LEU A 8 1.16 0.67 23.76
N ASP A 9 0.82 1.56 24.69
CA ASP A 9 0.10 1.19 25.90
C ASP A 9 -1.40 1.15 25.57
N TYR A 10 -1.79 0.05 24.93
CA TYR A 10 -3.17 -0.13 24.46
C TYR A 10 -4.12 -0.49 25.60
N ASP A 11 -3.63 -1.25 26.58
CA ASP A 11 -4.43 -1.61 27.74
C ASP A 11 -4.62 -0.39 28.64
N VAL A 12 -5.86 -0.18 29.08
CA VAL A 12 -6.22 1.01 29.86
C VAL A 12 -5.93 0.73 31.32
N CYS A 13 -5.15 1.60 31.97
CA CYS A 13 -4.90 1.48 33.40
C CYS A 13 -6.16 1.86 34.20
N GLU A 14 -6.90 0.86 34.66
CA GLU A 14 -8.07 1.01 35.54
C GLU A 14 -7.65 1.43 36.96
N ASN A 15 -7.22 2.69 37.10
CA ASN A 15 -6.87 3.28 38.39
C ASN A 15 -8.03 4.07 39.01
N ASP A 16 -7.91 4.39 40.29
CA ASP A 16 -8.94 5.15 41.03
C ASP A 16 -9.25 6.51 40.37
N LEU A 17 -8.26 7.13 39.72
CA LEU A 17 -8.44 8.39 39.00
C LEU A 17 -9.37 8.23 37.78
N LEU A 18 -9.18 7.18 37.00
CA LEU A 18 -10.03 6.86 35.86
C LEU A 18 -11.45 6.55 36.33
N LEU A 19 -11.59 5.72 37.37
CA LEU A 19 -12.88 5.35 37.96
C LEU A 19 -13.61 6.58 38.52
N GLU A 20 -12.90 7.47 39.22
CA GLU A 20 -13.45 8.73 39.72
C GLU A 20 -13.86 9.65 38.56
N GLU A 21 -13.04 9.73 37.51
CA GLU A 21 -13.36 10.53 36.32
C GLU A 21 -14.62 10.00 35.62
N GLU A 22 -14.73 8.67 35.44
CA GLU A 22 -15.91 8.03 34.85
C GLU A 22 -17.16 8.19 35.70
N ARG A 23 -17.04 8.06 37.03
CA ARG A 23 -18.15 8.27 37.97
C ARG A 23 -18.63 9.72 37.98
N ASN A 24 -17.72 10.68 37.88
CA ASN A 24 -18.06 12.11 37.83
C ASN A 24 -18.64 12.53 36.46
N LYS A 25 -18.30 11.81 35.40
CA LYS A 25 -18.79 12.05 34.03
C LYS A 25 -20.17 11.42 33.82
N GLY A 26 -21.22 12.22 33.98
CA GLY A 26 -22.59 11.77 33.70
C GLY A 26 -22.86 11.39 32.22
N TYR A 27 -24.01 10.76 31.95
CA TYR A 27 -24.42 10.28 30.61
C TYR A 27 -24.27 11.30 29.47
N LYS A 28 -24.47 12.59 29.74
CA LYS A 28 -24.27 13.68 28.76
C LYS A 28 -22.83 13.73 28.23
N PHE A 29 -21.83 13.44 29.06
CA PHE A 29 -20.43 13.39 28.64
C PHE A 29 -20.19 12.17 27.74
N TYR A 30 -20.68 11.00 28.12
CA TYR A 30 -20.56 9.78 27.33
C TYR A 30 -21.16 9.95 25.92
N PHE A 31 -22.37 10.54 25.84
CA PHE A 31 -23.01 10.84 24.57
C PHE A 31 -22.16 11.81 23.71
N LYS A 32 -21.63 12.89 24.32
CA LYS A 32 -20.73 13.83 23.62
C LYS A 32 -19.43 13.17 23.15
N LYS A 33 -18.80 12.31 23.97
CA LYS A 33 -17.61 11.54 23.61
C LYS A 33 -17.90 10.66 22.40
N ASN A 34 -19.01 9.93 22.41
CA ASN A 34 -19.41 9.10 21.28
C ASN A 34 -19.70 9.90 20.01
N LEU A 35 -20.45 11.00 20.10
CA LEU A 35 -20.71 11.87 18.96
C LEU A 35 -19.40 12.43 18.38
N ALA A 36 -18.46 12.84 19.25
CA ALA A 36 -17.16 13.31 18.82
C ALA A 36 -16.33 12.23 18.12
N ARG A 37 -16.39 10.96 18.56
CA ARG A 37 -15.75 9.86 17.83
C ARG A 37 -16.28 9.80 16.40
N TRP A 38 -17.60 9.77 16.21
CA TRP A 38 -18.23 9.74 14.88
C TRP A 38 -17.83 10.96 14.02
N LEU A 39 -17.79 12.15 14.60
CA LEU A 39 -17.34 13.36 13.89
C LEU A 39 -15.87 13.28 13.48
N ILE A 40 -14.98 12.74 14.32
CA ILE A 40 -13.57 12.53 13.97
C ILE A 40 -13.44 11.53 12.82
N PHE A 41 -14.16 10.40 12.86
CA PHE A 41 -14.18 9.44 11.76
C PHE A 41 -14.71 10.05 10.45
N LEU A 42 -15.73 10.93 10.52
CA LEU A 42 -16.20 11.71 9.38
C LEU A 42 -15.07 12.59 8.80
N MET A 43 -14.40 13.37 9.66
CA MET A 43 -13.29 14.24 9.24
C MET A 43 -12.12 13.46 8.66
N ILE A 44 -11.79 12.30 9.23
CA ILE A 44 -10.75 11.39 8.72
C ILE A 44 -11.09 10.96 7.29
N GLY A 45 -12.33 10.50 7.05
CA GLY A 45 -12.77 10.10 5.71
C GLY A 45 -12.65 11.23 4.69
N VAL A 46 -13.20 12.41 5.01
CA VAL A 46 -13.18 13.58 4.13
C VAL A 46 -11.75 14.05 3.83
N ILE A 47 -10.91 14.21 4.86
CA ILE A 47 -9.54 14.74 4.68
C ILE A 47 -8.65 13.73 3.94
N THR A 48 -8.82 12.43 4.21
CA THR A 48 -8.08 11.38 3.49
C THR A 48 -8.44 11.39 2.00
N ALA A 49 -9.72 11.54 1.65
CA ALA A 49 -10.17 11.67 0.27
C ALA A 49 -9.64 12.93 -0.40
N LEU A 50 -9.64 14.09 0.28
CA LEU A 50 -9.10 15.33 -0.27
C LEU A 50 -7.59 15.22 -0.59
N ILE A 51 -6.82 14.53 0.26
CA ILE A 51 -5.41 14.27 0.00
C ILE A 51 -5.24 13.34 -1.21
N ALA A 52 -6.09 12.31 -1.33
CA ALA A 52 -6.10 11.39 -2.46
C ALA A 52 -6.33 12.14 -3.78
N ILE A 53 -7.35 12.99 -3.83
CA ILE A 53 -7.70 13.82 -4.98
C ILE A 53 -6.55 14.76 -5.35
N LEU A 54 -5.94 15.43 -4.36
CA LEU A 54 -4.81 16.32 -4.61
C LEU A 54 -3.64 15.58 -5.26
N ILE A 55 -3.30 14.39 -4.76
CA ILE A 55 -2.23 13.56 -5.31
C ILE A 55 -2.58 13.12 -6.73
N ASP A 56 -3.83 12.70 -6.96
CA ASP A 56 -4.29 12.20 -8.25
C ASP A 56 -4.26 13.28 -9.35
N ILE A 57 -4.90 14.42 -9.09
CA ILE A 57 -4.93 15.55 -10.03
C ILE A 57 -3.51 16.05 -10.32
N SER A 58 -2.63 16.07 -9.30
CA SER A 58 -1.23 16.47 -9.49
C SER A 58 -0.48 15.51 -10.40
N ILE A 59 -0.66 14.19 -10.21
CA ILE A 59 -0.04 13.15 -11.04
C ILE A 59 -0.59 13.22 -12.47
N GLU A 60 -1.91 13.36 -12.64
CA GLU A 60 -2.56 13.46 -13.94
C GLU A 60 -2.02 14.67 -14.73
N LYS A 61 -2.06 15.87 -14.16
CA LYS A 61 -1.58 17.09 -14.84
C LYS A 61 -0.09 17.03 -15.19
N LEU A 62 0.75 16.54 -14.28
CA LEU A 62 2.19 16.39 -14.54
C LEU A 62 2.47 15.34 -15.61
N SER A 63 1.76 14.21 -15.58
CA SER A 63 1.92 13.13 -16.56
C SER A 63 1.40 13.53 -17.94
N ASP A 64 0.25 14.19 -18.00
CA ASP A 64 -0.34 14.71 -19.23
C ASP A 64 0.59 15.74 -19.89
N LEU A 65 1.18 16.66 -19.09
CA LEU A 65 2.17 17.61 -19.58
C LEU A 65 3.41 16.90 -20.14
N LYS A 66 3.97 15.96 -19.38
CA LYS A 66 5.16 15.19 -19.75
C LYS A 66 4.93 14.41 -21.05
N TYR A 67 3.89 13.58 -21.11
CA TYR A 67 3.62 12.72 -22.26
C TYR A 67 3.16 13.50 -23.48
N SER A 68 2.44 14.63 -23.32
CA SER A 68 2.08 15.51 -24.44
C SER A 68 3.30 16.14 -25.10
N ILE A 69 4.27 16.61 -24.31
CA ILE A 69 5.54 17.16 -24.83
C ILE A 69 6.34 16.06 -25.53
N ILE A 70 6.49 14.90 -24.89
CA ILE A 70 7.22 13.75 -25.47
C ILE A 70 6.58 13.33 -26.80
N LYS A 71 5.24 13.21 -26.85
CA LYS A 71 4.52 12.84 -28.07
C LYS A 71 4.77 13.85 -29.19
N LYS A 72 4.66 15.16 -28.92
CA LYS A 72 4.92 16.21 -29.92
C LYS A 72 6.36 16.14 -30.44
N CYS A 73 7.33 15.92 -29.55
CA CYS A 73 8.73 15.77 -29.93
C CYS A 73 8.97 14.50 -30.76
N ILE A 74 8.40 13.35 -30.37
CA ILE A 74 8.51 12.11 -31.15
C ILE A 74 7.96 12.33 -32.56
N LEU A 75 6.74 12.86 -32.70
CA LEU A 75 6.12 13.07 -34.01
C LEU A 75 6.90 14.05 -34.90
N SER A 76 7.48 15.11 -34.34
CA SER A 76 8.30 16.07 -35.11
C SER A 76 9.64 15.47 -35.53
N CYS A 77 10.28 14.68 -34.66
CA CYS A 77 11.62 14.14 -34.90
C CYS A 77 11.63 12.84 -35.72
N THR A 78 10.51 12.10 -35.81
CA THR A 78 10.39 10.91 -36.67
C THR A 78 10.65 11.25 -38.14
N PHE A 79 10.32 12.46 -38.59
CA PHE A 79 10.58 12.91 -39.97
C PHE A 79 12.02 13.37 -40.23
N GLU A 80 12.82 13.62 -39.18
CA GLU A 80 14.17 14.19 -39.26
C GLU A 80 15.28 13.22 -38.79
N ASP A 81 14.97 11.94 -38.56
CA ASP A 81 15.89 10.90 -38.03
C ASP A 81 16.61 11.27 -36.71
N SER A 82 16.07 12.23 -35.94
CA SER A 82 16.69 12.80 -34.74
C SER A 82 16.13 12.25 -33.42
N LEU A 83 16.04 10.91 -33.29
CA LEU A 83 15.44 10.23 -32.11
C LEU A 83 16.16 10.47 -30.78
N TYR A 84 17.40 10.98 -30.79
CA TYR A 84 18.14 11.30 -29.57
C TYR A 84 17.52 12.48 -28.80
N VAL A 85 16.81 13.39 -29.48
CA VAL A 85 16.17 14.56 -28.85
C VAL A 85 14.99 14.14 -27.95
N PRO A 86 13.95 13.41 -28.44
CA PRO A 86 12.86 12.95 -27.58
C PRO A 86 13.35 12.02 -26.46
N TYR A 87 14.39 11.23 -26.71
CA TYR A 87 15.04 10.40 -25.69
C TYR A 87 15.63 11.21 -24.53
N LEU A 88 16.45 12.23 -24.83
CA LEU A 88 17.07 13.08 -23.81
C LEU A 88 16.01 13.88 -23.04
N ILE A 89 14.94 14.32 -23.71
CA ILE A 89 13.81 15.00 -23.07
C ILE A 89 13.10 14.05 -22.10
N TRP A 90 12.83 12.81 -22.52
CA TRP A 90 12.16 11.82 -21.67
C TRP A 90 12.98 11.49 -20.42
N ILE A 91 14.29 11.23 -20.57
CA ILE A 91 15.19 11.04 -19.43
C ILE A 91 15.22 12.28 -18.54
N GLY A 92 15.34 13.47 -19.13
CA GLY A 92 15.39 14.73 -18.41
C GLY A 92 14.17 14.93 -17.50
N PHE A 93 12.97 14.66 -18.02
CA PHE A 93 11.74 14.72 -17.22
C PHE A 93 11.71 13.66 -16.11
N ASN A 94 12.00 12.40 -16.42
CA ASN A 94 11.99 11.32 -15.43
C ASN A 94 12.99 11.59 -14.30
N VAL A 95 14.25 11.88 -14.64
CA VAL A 95 15.32 12.13 -13.67
C VAL A 95 15.05 13.41 -12.87
N GLY A 96 14.62 14.49 -13.51
CA GLY A 96 14.34 15.76 -12.85
C GLY A 96 13.25 15.65 -11.79
N ILE A 97 12.13 14.99 -12.12
CA ILE A 97 11.02 14.80 -11.18
C ILE A 97 11.43 13.85 -10.05
N VAL A 98 12.05 12.70 -10.36
CA VAL A 98 12.49 11.73 -9.36
C VAL A 98 13.55 12.29 -8.42
N PHE A 99 14.45 13.14 -8.91
CA PHE A 99 15.47 13.80 -8.10
C PHE A 99 14.84 14.61 -6.97
N VAL A 100 13.82 15.41 -7.26
CA VAL A 100 13.10 16.21 -6.25
C VAL A 100 12.47 15.31 -5.19
N GLY A 101 11.74 14.27 -5.61
CA GLY A 101 11.10 13.32 -4.70
C GLY A 101 12.12 12.57 -3.82
N SER A 102 13.23 12.12 -4.40
CA SER A 102 14.24 11.36 -3.68
C SER A 102 15.05 12.23 -2.71
N VAL A 103 15.35 13.48 -3.06
CA VAL A 103 16.01 14.43 -2.14
C VAL A 103 15.13 14.69 -0.91
N LEU A 104 13.83 14.89 -1.11
CA LEU A 104 12.89 15.08 0.00
C LEU A 104 12.86 13.85 0.93
N VAL A 105 12.78 12.63 0.39
CA VAL A 105 12.77 11.42 1.21
C VAL A 105 14.13 11.19 1.88
N ALA A 106 15.24 11.28 1.15
CA ALA A 106 16.56 10.94 1.66
C ALA A 106 17.10 11.92 2.71
N TYR A 107 16.87 13.23 2.52
CA TYR A 107 17.42 14.28 3.40
C TYR A 107 16.41 14.83 4.41
N VAL A 108 15.13 14.93 4.05
CA VAL A 108 14.13 15.57 4.91
C VAL A 108 13.48 14.57 5.85
N GLU A 109 12.89 13.48 5.34
CA GLU A 109 12.23 12.47 6.19
C GLU A 109 12.37 11.05 5.62
N PRO A 110 13.38 10.26 6.03
CA PRO A 110 13.64 8.93 5.46
C PRO A 110 12.55 7.91 5.77
N VAL A 111 11.77 8.13 6.85
CA VAL A 111 10.62 7.28 7.22
C VAL A 111 9.50 7.35 6.17
N ALA A 112 9.47 8.38 5.33
CA ALA A 112 8.49 8.49 4.25
C ALA A 112 8.73 7.50 3.09
N GLY A 113 9.93 6.91 2.97
CA GLY A 113 10.30 5.99 1.91
C GLY A 113 9.42 4.73 1.83
N GLY A 114 9.26 4.20 0.62
CA GLY A 114 8.38 3.07 0.34
C GLY A 114 6.90 3.36 0.53
N SER A 115 6.09 2.30 0.68
CA SER A 115 4.63 2.40 0.74
C SER A 115 4.12 2.96 2.06
N GLY A 116 4.82 2.73 3.18
CA GLY A 116 4.32 3.06 4.52
C GLY A 116 3.47 1.96 5.16
N ILE A 117 3.08 0.93 4.40
CA ILE A 117 2.23 -0.17 4.90
C ILE A 117 2.94 -0.98 5.99
N PRO A 118 4.21 -1.40 5.83
CA PRO A 118 4.95 -2.08 6.90
C PRO A 118 4.92 -1.32 8.21
N GLN A 119 5.07 0.01 8.14
CA GLN A 119 5.11 0.86 9.31
C GLN A 119 3.73 0.95 9.99
N VAL A 120 2.65 1.08 9.20
CA VAL A 120 1.27 1.07 9.73
C VAL A 120 0.95 -0.30 10.34
N LYS A 121 1.35 -1.40 9.70
CA LYS A 121 1.20 -2.77 10.23
C LYS A 121 1.89 -2.91 11.60
N CYS A 122 3.13 -2.45 11.72
CA CYS A 122 3.85 -2.45 13.00
C CYS A 122 3.15 -1.59 14.06
N TYR A 123 2.63 -0.42 13.67
CA TYR A 123 1.91 0.46 14.58
C TYR A 123 0.62 -0.17 15.10
N LEU A 124 -0.15 -0.83 14.22
CA LEU A 124 -1.37 -1.52 14.62
C LEU A 124 -1.08 -2.79 15.46
N ASN A 125 0.04 -3.47 15.20
CA ASN A 125 0.54 -4.57 16.04
C ASN A 125 0.94 -4.13 17.46
N GLY A 126 1.15 -2.83 17.67
CA GLY A 126 1.48 -2.26 18.99
C GLY A 126 2.88 -1.67 19.09
N VAL A 127 3.63 -1.53 18.00
CA VAL A 127 5.00 -0.99 18.04
C VAL A 127 5.04 0.48 17.61
N LYS A 128 5.53 1.36 18.50
CA LYS A 128 5.75 2.79 18.25
C LYS A 128 6.97 2.99 17.35
N ILE A 129 6.75 3.11 16.04
CA ILE A 129 7.80 3.54 15.10
C ILE A 129 8.02 5.05 15.22
N PRO A 130 9.25 5.53 15.46
CA PRO A 130 9.53 6.96 15.54
C PRO A 130 9.15 7.70 14.25
N ARG A 131 8.49 8.85 14.39
CA ARG A 131 8.17 9.81 13.29
C ARG A 131 7.19 9.31 12.22
N ILE A 132 6.60 8.13 12.38
CA ILE A 132 5.60 7.57 11.44
C ILE A 132 4.41 8.52 11.21
N VAL A 133 3.74 8.91 12.29
CA VAL A 133 2.50 9.72 12.27
C VAL A 133 2.74 11.23 12.40
N ARG A 134 3.89 11.74 11.92
CA ARG A 134 4.16 13.20 11.94
C ARG A 134 3.58 13.88 10.70
N PHE A 135 3.11 15.11 10.88
CA PHE A 135 2.61 15.95 9.78
C PHE A 135 3.67 16.17 8.68
N LYS A 136 4.93 16.34 9.08
CA LYS A 136 6.07 16.44 8.16
C LYS A 136 6.19 15.19 7.26
N THR A 137 5.98 14.00 7.82
CA THR A 137 6.02 12.73 7.08
C THR A 137 4.91 12.66 6.03
N LEU A 138 3.71 13.15 6.33
CA LEU A 138 2.59 13.23 5.37
C LEU A 138 2.97 14.08 4.15
N ILE A 139 3.53 15.28 4.35
CA ILE A 139 3.91 16.18 3.25
C ILE A 139 5.01 15.55 2.38
N VAL A 140 6.08 15.05 3.01
CA VAL A 140 7.19 14.42 2.26
C VAL A 140 6.69 13.20 1.48
N LYS A 141 5.76 12.42 2.05
CA LYS A 141 5.21 11.24 1.40
C LYS A 141 4.32 11.60 0.21
N ALA A 142 3.43 12.59 0.36
CA ALA A 142 2.57 13.09 -0.72
C ALA A 142 3.41 13.64 -1.90
N MET A 143 4.40 14.49 -1.62
CA MET A 143 5.28 15.02 -2.67
C MET A 143 6.18 13.93 -3.29
N GLY A 144 6.65 13.00 -2.47
CA GLY A 144 7.47 11.87 -2.90
C GLY A 144 6.73 10.94 -3.86
N VAL A 145 5.46 10.63 -3.57
CA VAL A 145 4.64 9.75 -4.42
C VAL A 145 4.22 10.41 -5.73
N ILE A 146 3.87 11.71 -5.69
CA ILE A 146 3.62 12.49 -6.92
C ILE A 146 4.86 12.44 -7.81
N SER A 147 6.04 12.65 -7.22
CA SER A 147 7.31 12.65 -7.95
C SER A 147 7.69 11.28 -8.51
N SER A 148 7.49 10.18 -7.75
CA SER A 148 7.85 8.85 -8.23
C SER A 148 6.97 8.37 -9.37
N VAL A 149 5.65 8.59 -9.27
CA VAL A 149 4.69 8.14 -10.29
C VAL A 149 4.80 9.00 -11.55
N ALA A 150 4.78 10.33 -11.42
CA ALA A 150 4.97 11.23 -12.56
C ALA A 150 6.37 11.07 -13.20
N GLY A 151 7.37 10.71 -12.38
CA GLY A 151 8.73 10.41 -12.81
C GLY A 151 8.92 9.08 -13.55
N GLY A 152 7.85 8.29 -13.76
CA GLY A 152 7.90 7.05 -14.56
C GLY A 152 8.66 5.91 -13.88
N LEU A 153 8.76 5.90 -12.56
CA LEU A 153 9.21 4.72 -11.82
C LEU A 153 8.11 3.66 -11.79
N ALA A 154 8.50 2.39 -11.70
CA ALA A 154 7.55 1.28 -11.55
C ALA A 154 7.00 1.23 -10.10
N GLY A 155 6.10 2.15 -9.77
CA GLY A 155 5.45 2.28 -8.47
C GLY A 155 4.06 2.90 -8.58
N GLY A 156 3.22 2.64 -7.58
CA GLY A 156 1.86 3.17 -7.47
C GLY A 156 1.67 4.14 -6.31
N LYS A 157 0.54 4.86 -6.30
CA LYS A 157 0.17 5.86 -5.28
C LYS A 157 -0.70 5.31 -4.14
N GLU A 158 -1.24 4.10 -4.32
CA GLU A 158 -2.27 3.44 -3.52
C GLU A 158 -1.75 3.05 -2.14
N GLY A 159 -0.54 2.47 -2.07
CA GLY A 159 0.08 2.09 -0.80
C GLY A 159 0.35 3.30 0.11
N PRO A 160 1.01 4.36 -0.39
CA PRO A 160 1.18 5.62 0.33
C PRO A 160 -0.11 6.24 0.88
N MET A 161 -1.26 6.03 0.23
CA MET A 161 -2.56 6.53 0.73
C MET A 161 -2.99 5.90 2.05
N ILE A 162 -2.68 4.62 2.27
CA ILE A 162 -2.98 3.92 3.54
C ILE A 162 -2.24 4.60 4.70
N HIS A 163 -0.96 4.92 4.49
CA HIS A 163 -0.17 5.62 5.49
C HIS A 163 -0.59 7.09 5.64
N ALA A 164 -0.98 7.76 4.56
CA ALA A 164 -1.50 9.12 4.63
C ALA A 164 -2.76 9.19 5.51
N GLY A 165 -3.72 8.28 5.31
CA GLY A 165 -4.93 8.17 6.13
C GLY A 165 -4.61 7.87 7.61
N ALA A 166 -3.67 6.97 7.88
CA ALA A 166 -3.18 6.69 9.24
C ALA A 166 -2.58 7.95 9.92
N VAL A 167 -1.79 8.75 9.21
CA VAL A 167 -1.20 10.00 9.75
C VAL A 167 -2.28 11.05 10.01
N VAL A 168 -3.25 11.20 9.10
CA VAL A 168 -4.40 12.11 9.25
C VAL A 168 -5.19 11.75 10.51
N ALA A 169 -5.50 10.47 10.71
CA ALA A 169 -6.22 10.00 11.87
C ALA A 169 -5.46 10.22 13.18
N ALA A 170 -4.16 9.94 13.21
CA ALA A 170 -3.31 10.21 14.37
C ALA A 170 -3.14 11.70 14.68
N GLY A 171 -3.26 12.58 13.69
CA GLY A 171 -3.15 14.03 13.87
C GLY A 171 -4.44 14.65 14.40
N ILE A 172 -5.56 14.42 13.71
CA ILE A 172 -6.85 15.06 14.01
C ILE A 172 -7.40 14.61 15.36
N SER A 173 -7.27 13.32 15.68
CA SER A 173 -7.78 12.76 16.94
C SER A 173 -7.21 13.44 18.19
N GLN A 174 -5.98 13.95 18.12
CA GLN A 174 -5.27 14.51 19.27
C GLN A 174 -5.61 15.98 19.54
N GLY A 175 -6.15 16.69 18.54
CA GLY A 175 -6.48 18.12 18.65
C GLY A 175 -5.27 19.03 18.96
N LYS A 176 -4.06 18.53 18.72
CA LYS A 176 -2.78 19.21 18.95
C LYS A 176 -1.83 18.89 17.81
N SER A 177 -1.11 19.90 17.34
CA SER A 177 0.04 19.65 16.47
C SER A 177 1.31 19.66 17.32
N SER A 178 2.10 18.60 17.20
CA SER A 178 3.46 18.57 17.78
C SER A 178 4.50 19.17 16.83
N SER A 179 4.14 19.35 15.55
CA SER A 179 5.04 19.93 14.53
C SER A 179 4.90 21.44 14.40
N LEU A 180 3.67 21.95 14.57
CA LEU A 180 3.36 23.36 14.74
C LEU A 180 2.95 23.51 16.20
N PRO A 181 3.62 24.31 17.05
CA PRO A 181 3.36 24.38 18.49
C PRO A 181 2.00 25.04 18.80
N VAL A 182 0.91 24.37 18.43
CA VAL A 182 -0.47 24.82 18.51
C VAL A 182 -1.29 23.70 19.16
N ASP A 183 -1.92 24.02 20.29
CA ASP A 183 -2.90 23.17 20.96
C ASP A 183 -4.27 23.85 20.84
N PHE A 184 -5.21 23.21 20.14
CA PHE A 184 -6.55 23.75 19.94
C PHE A 184 -7.43 23.60 21.19
N GLY A 185 -7.00 22.85 22.20
CA GLY A 185 -7.77 22.60 23.43
C GLY A 185 -8.97 21.66 23.25
N ILE A 186 -9.22 21.19 22.03
CA ILE A 186 -10.31 20.27 21.68
C ILE A 186 -9.80 18.82 21.78
N PHE A 187 -10.70 17.86 22.04
CA PHE A 187 -10.40 16.41 22.01
C PHE A 187 -9.34 15.90 23.02
N ARG A 188 -9.17 16.58 24.17
CA ARG A 188 -8.21 16.15 25.21
C ARG A 188 -8.41 14.72 25.71
N TYR A 189 -9.66 14.25 25.75
CA TYR A 189 -10.05 12.91 26.21
C TYR A 189 -9.79 11.78 25.19
N PHE A 190 -9.18 12.08 24.05
CA PHE A 190 -8.71 11.09 23.06
C PHE A 190 -7.18 11.03 22.99
N ARG A 191 -6.48 11.70 23.92
CA ARG A 191 -5.02 11.75 24.00
C ARG A 191 -4.45 10.51 24.71
N GLU A 192 -4.93 9.35 24.30
CA GLU A 192 -4.56 8.03 24.83
C GLU A 192 -4.13 7.14 23.66
N ASP A 193 -3.20 6.22 23.91
CA ASP A 193 -2.69 5.32 22.87
C ASP A 193 -3.77 4.35 22.37
N HIS A 194 -4.68 3.92 23.24
CA HIS A 194 -5.86 3.11 22.90
C HIS A 194 -6.72 3.78 21.79
N GLU A 195 -7.27 4.96 22.07
CA GLU A 195 -8.12 5.69 21.12
C GLU A 195 -7.33 6.09 19.86
N LYS A 196 -6.06 6.47 20.01
CA LYS A 196 -5.20 6.81 18.88
C LYS A 196 -5.00 5.63 17.94
N ARG A 197 -4.80 4.41 18.45
CA ARG A 197 -4.69 3.19 17.62
C ARG A 197 -6.01 2.92 16.88
N ASP A 198 -7.14 3.05 17.56
CA ASP A 198 -8.47 2.87 16.97
C ASP A 198 -8.73 3.85 15.81
N PHE A 199 -8.39 5.14 15.99
CA PHE A 199 -8.49 6.12 14.92
C PHE A 199 -7.53 5.82 13.77
N VAL A 200 -6.29 5.43 14.05
CA VAL A 200 -5.30 5.04 13.02
C VAL A 200 -5.79 3.85 12.18
N SER A 201 -6.45 2.87 12.81
CA SER A 201 -7.11 1.76 12.10
C SER A 201 -8.17 2.27 11.13
N GLY A 202 -9.00 3.23 11.57
CA GLY A 202 -9.97 3.94 10.72
C GLY A 202 -9.35 4.71 9.56
N GLY A 203 -8.25 5.42 9.82
CA GLY A 203 -7.52 6.17 8.81
C GLY A 203 -6.88 5.28 7.76
N ALA A 204 -6.29 4.16 8.17
CA ALA A 204 -5.73 3.16 7.26
C ALA A 204 -6.82 2.57 6.35
N ALA A 205 -7.97 2.18 6.92
CA ALA A 205 -9.11 1.68 6.16
C ALA A 205 -9.67 2.74 5.18
N ALA A 206 -9.79 4.00 5.61
CA ALA A 206 -10.22 5.11 4.76
C ALA A 206 -9.25 5.39 3.61
N GLY A 207 -7.95 5.16 3.83
CA GLY A 207 -6.92 5.26 2.79
C GLY A 207 -7.04 4.15 1.73
N ILE A 208 -7.33 2.91 2.14
CA ILE A 208 -7.62 1.79 1.22
C ILE A 208 -8.90 2.05 0.44
N ALA A 209 -9.94 2.53 1.12
CA ALA A 209 -11.22 2.86 0.51
C ALA A 209 -11.07 3.97 -0.54
N ALA A 210 -10.21 4.97 -0.31
CA ALA A 210 -9.88 5.98 -1.33
C ALA A 210 -9.03 5.40 -2.47
N ALA A 211 -8.08 4.53 -2.17
CA ALA A 211 -7.15 3.98 -3.15
C ALA A 211 -7.82 3.03 -4.15
N PHE A 212 -8.67 2.12 -3.67
CA PHE A 212 -9.27 1.05 -4.48
C PHE A 212 -10.78 1.19 -4.65
N GLY A 213 -11.42 2.14 -3.97
CA GLY A 213 -12.88 2.26 -3.91
C GLY A 213 -13.56 1.08 -3.21
N ALA A 214 -12.84 0.43 -2.30
CA ALA A 214 -13.24 -0.78 -1.60
C ALA A 214 -13.40 -0.53 -0.09
N PRO A 215 -14.55 0.01 0.38
CA PRO A 215 -14.74 0.34 1.78
C PRO A 215 -14.80 -0.88 2.70
N VAL A 216 -15.44 -1.99 2.27
CA VAL A 216 -15.48 -3.22 3.06
C VAL A 216 -14.10 -3.89 3.07
N GLY A 217 -13.41 -3.88 1.91
CA GLY A 217 -12.04 -4.34 1.79
C GLY A 217 -11.08 -3.61 2.76
N GLY A 218 -11.22 -2.28 2.89
CA GLY A 218 -10.43 -1.48 3.83
C GLY A 218 -10.70 -1.80 5.30
N VAL A 219 -11.97 -2.06 5.67
CA VAL A 219 -12.33 -2.50 7.03
C VAL A 219 -11.67 -3.85 7.33
N LEU A 220 -11.80 -4.83 6.43
CA LEU A 220 -11.22 -6.15 6.62
C LEU A 220 -9.69 -6.11 6.70
N PHE A 221 -9.03 -5.28 5.88
CA PHE A 221 -7.59 -5.06 6.01
C PHE A 221 -7.21 -4.55 7.39
N SER A 222 -7.94 -3.57 7.92
CA SER A 222 -7.64 -3.01 9.24
C SER A 222 -7.81 -4.04 10.37
N LEU A 223 -8.72 -5.01 10.18
CA LEU A 223 -8.97 -6.09 11.11
C LEU A 223 -7.93 -7.21 10.99
N GLU A 224 -7.58 -7.59 9.75
CA GLU A 224 -6.55 -8.61 9.43
C GLU A 224 -5.16 -8.18 9.92
N GLU A 225 -4.81 -6.89 9.77
CA GLU A 225 -3.47 -6.37 10.09
C GLU A 225 -3.37 -5.69 11.47
N GLY A 226 -4.49 -5.40 12.13
CA GLY A 226 -4.48 -4.52 13.30
C GLY A 226 -5.35 -4.89 14.50
N SER A 227 -6.35 -5.77 14.35
CA SER A 227 -7.22 -6.11 15.49
C SER A 227 -6.88 -7.48 16.07
N SER A 228 -6.38 -7.48 17.31
CA SER A 228 -6.24 -8.71 18.11
C SER A 228 -7.61 -9.24 18.60
N PHE A 229 -8.61 -8.35 18.70
CA PHE A 229 -9.96 -8.67 19.15
C PHE A 229 -11.00 -7.89 18.33
N TRP A 230 -12.18 -8.48 18.15
CA TRP A 230 -13.24 -7.91 17.33
C TRP A 230 -14.15 -6.97 18.14
N ASN A 231 -14.04 -5.66 17.90
CA ASN A 231 -14.92 -4.66 18.52
C ASN A 231 -15.98 -4.14 17.53
N GLN A 232 -17.23 -4.53 17.74
CA GLN A 232 -18.35 -4.17 16.85
C GLN A 232 -18.54 -2.65 16.70
N SER A 233 -18.41 -1.87 17.78
CA SER A 233 -18.61 -0.40 17.70
C SER A 233 -17.51 0.27 16.90
N LEU A 234 -16.27 -0.23 17.02
CA LEU A 234 -15.14 0.25 16.25
C LEU A 234 -15.31 -0.10 14.77
N THR A 235 -15.67 -1.35 14.45
CA THR A 235 -15.89 -1.80 13.06
C THR A 235 -16.90 -0.92 12.32
N TRP A 236 -18.01 -0.55 12.96
CA TRP A 236 -19.00 0.36 12.36
C TRP A 236 -18.44 1.76 12.07
N ARG A 237 -17.60 2.30 12.95
CA ARG A 237 -16.97 3.62 12.76
C ARG A 237 -15.92 3.60 11.66
N ILE A 238 -15.12 2.53 11.59
CA ILE A 238 -14.15 2.30 10.50
C ILE A 238 -14.90 2.22 9.16
N PHE A 239 -15.96 1.40 9.08
CA PHE A 239 -16.78 1.27 7.88
C PHE A 239 -17.37 2.61 7.44
N PHE A 240 -17.86 3.41 8.39
CA PHE A 240 -18.37 4.74 8.11
C PHE A 240 -17.29 5.68 7.55
N ALA A 241 -16.11 5.75 8.17
CA ALA A 241 -15.01 6.58 7.65
C ALA A 241 -14.57 6.14 6.24
N SER A 242 -14.48 4.84 5.99
CA SER A 242 -14.16 4.28 4.67
C SER A 242 -15.20 4.69 3.62
N SER A 243 -16.49 4.53 3.94
CA SER A 243 -17.59 4.90 3.04
C SER A 243 -17.62 6.40 2.74
N VAL A 244 -17.37 7.24 3.76
CA VAL A 244 -17.26 8.70 3.59
C VAL A 244 -16.06 9.07 2.72
N SER A 245 -14.93 8.37 2.87
CA SER A 245 -13.73 8.57 2.06
C SER A 245 -14.00 8.31 0.57
N THR A 246 -14.55 7.12 0.26
CA THR A 246 -14.95 6.73 -1.10
C THR A 246 -15.98 7.70 -1.69
N PHE A 247 -17.01 8.06 -0.91
CA PHE A 247 -18.06 8.98 -1.37
C PHE A 247 -17.51 10.38 -1.67
N THR A 248 -16.68 10.93 -0.79
CA THR A 248 -16.08 12.26 -0.97
C THR A 248 -15.18 12.28 -2.20
N LEU A 249 -14.37 11.24 -2.39
CA LEU A 249 -13.51 11.08 -3.55
C LEU A 249 -14.32 11.08 -4.85
N ASN A 250 -15.38 10.27 -4.90
CA ASN A 250 -16.23 10.11 -6.07
C ASN A 250 -16.95 11.42 -6.43
N VAL A 251 -17.58 12.09 -5.46
CA VAL A 251 -18.29 13.37 -5.70
C VAL A 251 -17.37 14.44 -6.28
N ILE A 252 -16.16 14.59 -5.73
CA ILE A 252 -15.24 15.65 -6.16
C ILE A 252 -14.59 15.31 -7.50
N LEU A 253 -14.17 14.06 -7.73
CA LEU A 253 -13.61 13.65 -9.02
C LEU A 253 -14.64 13.70 -10.14
N SER A 254 -15.89 13.29 -9.91
CA SER A 254 -16.96 13.42 -10.89
C SER A 254 -17.25 14.89 -11.25
N ALA A 255 -17.16 15.80 -10.28
CA ALA A 255 -17.27 17.23 -10.54
C ALA A 255 -16.06 17.78 -11.33
N TYR A 256 -14.86 17.29 -11.05
CA TYR A 256 -13.63 17.68 -11.76
C TYR A 256 -13.60 17.18 -13.22
N HIS A 257 -14.14 15.99 -13.50
CA HIS A 257 -14.25 15.42 -14.84
C HIS A 257 -15.51 15.87 -15.61
N GLU A 258 -16.15 16.98 -15.21
CA GLU A 258 -17.30 17.60 -15.89
C GLU A 258 -18.56 16.71 -16.01
N HIS A 259 -18.67 15.65 -15.19
CA HIS A 259 -19.86 14.80 -15.08
C HIS A 259 -20.47 14.85 -13.66
N PRO A 260 -20.92 16.04 -13.18
CA PRO A 260 -21.48 16.17 -11.85
C PRO A 260 -22.77 15.36 -11.73
N GLY A 261 -22.73 14.29 -10.91
CA GLY A 261 -23.87 13.40 -10.66
C GLY A 261 -23.66 11.96 -11.13
N GLU A 262 -22.69 11.71 -12.02
CA GLU A 262 -22.29 10.35 -12.39
C GLU A 262 -21.21 9.85 -11.43
N LEU A 263 -21.59 9.03 -10.47
CA LEU A 263 -20.70 8.52 -9.42
C LEU A 263 -19.84 7.34 -9.91
N THR A 264 -19.08 7.53 -10.99
CA THR A 264 -18.28 6.50 -11.67
C THR A 264 -16.85 6.35 -11.14
N TYR A 265 -16.34 7.33 -10.37
CA TYR A 265 -14.98 7.35 -9.83
C TYR A 265 -14.95 6.86 -8.39
N TYR A 266 -15.14 5.56 -8.17
CA TYR A 266 -15.19 4.97 -6.83
C TYR A 266 -13.83 4.99 -6.09
N GLY A 267 -12.71 4.99 -6.79
CA GLY A 267 -11.37 5.01 -6.20
C GLY A 267 -10.32 5.56 -7.16
N LEU A 268 -9.11 5.79 -6.64
CA LEU A 268 -7.95 6.20 -7.45
C LEU A 268 -7.62 5.17 -8.55
N LEU A 269 -7.70 3.89 -8.19
CA LEU A 269 -7.61 2.78 -9.12
C LEU A 269 -9.02 2.30 -9.47
N ASN A 270 -9.42 2.52 -10.72
CA ASN A 270 -10.70 2.07 -11.23
C ASN A 270 -10.45 1.03 -12.34
N PHE A 271 -10.86 -0.21 -12.11
CA PHE A 271 -10.64 -1.29 -13.05
C PHE A 271 -11.54 -1.24 -14.27
N GLY A 272 -12.56 -0.38 -14.31
CA GLY A 272 -13.57 -0.34 -15.38
C GLY A 272 -14.73 -1.32 -15.13
N HIS A 273 -15.72 -1.28 -16.01
CA HIS A 273 -16.87 -2.19 -15.96
C HIS A 273 -16.54 -3.48 -16.72
N PHE A 274 -16.74 -4.63 -16.11
CA PHE A 274 -16.59 -5.92 -16.79
C PHE A 274 -17.98 -6.40 -17.25
N ASP A 275 -18.21 -6.45 -18.57
CA ASP A 275 -19.55 -6.74 -19.15
C ASP A 275 -20.11 -8.10 -18.76
N SER A 276 -19.28 -9.15 -18.70
CA SER A 276 -19.65 -10.41 -18.06
C SER A 276 -18.42 -11.25 -17.67
N LEU A 277 -18.20 -11.44 -16.36
CA LEU A 277 -17.18 -12.35 -15.81
C LEU A 277 -17.75 -13.74 -15.54
N ASN A 278 -18.49 -14.28 -16.52
CA ASN A 278 -19.03 -15.62 -16.40
C ASN A 278 -17.88 -16.64 -16.49
N TYR A 279 -17.93 -17.66 -15.65
CA TYR A 279 -16.95 -18.75 -15.64
C TYR A 279 -17.66 -20.09 -15.50
N GLU A 280 -17.05 -21.11 -16.11
CA GLU A 280 -17.48 -22.49 -15.96
C GLU A 280 -16.71 -23.19 -14.83
N LEU A 281 -17.27 -24.27 -14.28
CA LEU A 281 -16.71 -24.95 -13.11
C LEU A 281 -15.30 -25.50 -13.38
N PHE A 282 -15.01 -25.97 -14.59
CA PHE A 282 -13.69 -26.49 -14.94
C PHE A 282 -12.61 -25.39 -14.96
N GLU A 283 -12.99 -24.13 -15.19
CA GLU A 283 -12.05 -23.00 -15.19
C GLU A 283 -11.48 -22.75 -13.79
N LEU A 284 -12.17 -23.17 -12.72
CA LEU A 284 -11.66 -23.09 -11.35
C LEU A 284 -10.32 -23.83 -11.17
N ALA A 285 -10.13 -24.96 -11.86
CA ALA A 285 -8.86 -25.68 -11.83
C ALA A 285 -7.75 -24.87 -12.53
N LEU A 286 -8.06 -24.20 -13.64
CA LEU A 286 -7.13 -23.33 -14.35
C LEU A 286 -6.73 -22.13 -13.50
N TYR A 287 -7.70 -21.51 -12.81
CA TYR A 287 -7.43 -20.42 -11.86
C TYR A 287 -6.55 -20.87 -10.70
N GLY A 288 -6.76 -22.08 -10.17
CA GLY A 288 -5.88 -22.69 -9.18
C GLY A 288 -4.44 -22.83 -9.65
N ILE A 289 -4.23 -23.27 -10.91
CA ILE A 289 -2.90 -23.39 -11.55
C ILE A 289 -2.27 -22.01 -11.75
N MET A 290 -3.03 -21.02 -12.22
CA MET A 290 -2.55 -19.65 -12.33
C MET A 290 -2.14 -19.07 -10.98
N GLY A 291 -2.91 -19.35 -9.93
CA GLY A 291 -2.53 -19.01 -8.56
C GLY A 291 -1.20 -19.64 -8.15
N ALA A 292 -0.97 -20.92 -8.46
CA ALA A 292 0.31 -21.56 -8.21
C ALA A 292 1.49 -20.89 -8.95
N ILE A 293 1.29 -20.51 -10.22
CA ILE A 293 2.30 -19.76 -11.01
C ILE A 293 2.56 -18.39 -10.37
N GLY A 294 1.53 -17.64 -10.01
CA GLY A 294 1.65 -16.35 -9.33
C GLY A 294 2.34 -16.46 -7.96
N GLY A 295 2.09 -17.55 -7.23
CA GLY A 295 2.77 -17.85 -5.97
C GLY A 295 4.27 -18.08 -6.13
N LEU A 296 4.68 -18.84 -7.17
CA LEU A 296 6.08 -19.07 -7.53
C LEU A 296 6.77 -17.78 -8.00
N LEU A 297 6.16 -17.04 -8.92
CA LEU A 297 6.67 -15.76 -9.42
C LEU A 297 6.77 -14.72 -8.30
N GLY A 298 5.79 -14.66 -7.41
CA GLY A 298 5.79 -13.79 -6.24
C GLY A 298 6.88 -14.16 -5.22
N SER A 299 7.15 -15.45 -5.02
CA SER A 299 8.27 -15.89 -4.18
C SER A 299 9.63 -15.53 -4.79
N PHE A 300 9.80 -15.72 -6.09
CA PHE A 300 10.99 -15.28 -6.83
C PHE A 300 11.20 -13.77 -6.66
N TYR A 301 10.13 -12.98 -6.84
CA TYR A 301 10.14 -11.54 -6.63
C TYR A 301 10.62 -11.17 -5.21
N ASN A 302 10.04 -11.79 -4.18
CA ASN A 302 10.40 -11.52 -2.78
C ASN A 302 11.84 -11.92 -2.46
N HIS A 303 12.35 -13.01 -3.04
CA HIS A 303 13.73 -13.45 -2.85
C HIS A 303 14.73 -12.54 -3.56
N ALA A 304 14.44 -12.13 -4.80
CA ALA A 304 15.27 -11.19 -5.55
C ALA A 304 15.34 -9.82 -4.85
N ASN A 305 14.19 -9.29 -4.42
CA ASN A 305 14.13 -8.02 -3.72
C ASN A 305 14.83 -8.07 -2.34
N TYR A 306 14.75 -9.19 -1.63
CA TYR A 306 15.50 -9.41 -0.39
C TYR A 306 17.01 -9.27 -0.60
N LYS A 307 17.56 -9.99 -1.59
CA LYS A 307 19.00 -9.92 -1.90
C LYS A 307 19.42 -8.50 -2.29
N LEU A 308 18.60 -7.81 -3.08
CA LEU A 308 18.84 -6.42 -3.45
C LEU A 308 18.81 -5.47 -2.25
N THR A 309 17.87 -5.68 -1.33
CA THR A 309 17.74 -4.85 -0.12
C THR A 309 18.94 -5.05 0.81
N VAL A 310 19.39 -6.30 1.01
CA VAL A 310 20.61 -6.60 1.78
C VAL A 310 21.84 -5.95 1.13
N PHE A 311 21.93 -5.98 -0.20
CA PHE A 311 23.00 -5.28 -0.93
C PHE A 311 22.96 -3.76 -0.66
N ARG A 312 21.79 -3.12 -0.75
CA ARG A 312 21.61 -1.69 -0.45
C ARG A 312 22.00 -1.34 0.98
N MET A 313 21.59 -2.14 1.96
CA MET A 313 21.93 -1.93 3.36
C MET A 313 23.44 -1.99 3.63
N ARG A 314 24.17 -2.83 2.88
CA ARG A 314 25.62 -3.00 3.02
C ARG A 314 26.43 -1.93 2.27
N TYR A 315 26.05 -1.60 1.03
CA TYR A 315 26.87 -0.77 0.14
C TYR A 315 26.32 0.66 -0.08
N ILE A 316 24.99 0.85 -0.11
CA ILE A 316 24.34 2.14 -0.45
C ILE A 316 23.86 2.83 0.84
N GLN A 317 24.82 3.28 1.65
CA GLN A 317 24.52 3.88 2.97
C GLN A 317 24.32 5.40 2.90
N ALA A 318 25.16 6.11 2.15
CA ALA A 318 25.13 7.57 2.07
C ALA A 318 23.88 8.10 1.32
N ASN A 319 23.36 9.23 1.77
CA ASN A 319 22.14 9.82 1.21
C ASN A 319 22.28 10.22 -0.26
N TRP A 320 23.43 10.75 -0.66
CA TRP A 320 23.68 11.08 -2.08
C TRP A 320 23.66 9.84 -2.97
N MET A 321 24.20 8.70 -2.49
CA MET A 321 24.19 7.44 -3.25
C MET A 321 22.75 6.93 -3.47
N LYS A 322 21.88 7.07 -2.46
CA LYS A 322 20.46 6.70 -2.56
C LYS A 322 19.73 7.55 -3.60
N VAL A 323 20.00 8.85 -3.65
CA VAL A 323 19.42 9.76 -4.64
C VAL A 323 19.92 9.44 -6.04
N THR A 324 21.24 9.22 -6.21
CA THR A 324 21.80 8.85 -7.50
C THR A 324 21.25 7.51 -8.01
N GLU A 325 21.04 6.54 -7.12
CA GLU A 325 20.43 5.26 -7.49
C GLU A 325 19.00 5.47 -8.02
N ALA A 326 18.17 6.27 -7.33
CA ALA A 326 16.81 6.55 -7.77
C ALA A 326 16.77 7.24 -9.15
N CYS A 327 17.68 8.20 -9.39
CA CYS A 327 17.82 8.85 -10.70
C CYS A 327 18.28 7.86 -11.79
N LEU A 328 19.19 6.93 -11.48
CA LEU A 328 19.64 5.91 -12.42
C LEU A 328 18.50 4.96 -12.82
N VAL A 329 17.67 4.53 -11.87
CA VAL A 329 16.50 3.68 -12.17
C VAL A 329 15.49 4.43 -13.03
N ALA A 330 15.26 5.72 -12.78
CA ALA A 330 14.35 6.55 -13.56
C ALA A 330 14.84 6.78 -15.01
N ALA A 331 16.16 6.91 -15.20
CA ALA A 331 16.76 6.94 -16.53
C ALA A 331 16.60 5.59 -17.23
N PHE A 332 16.89 4.49 -16.53
CA PHE A 332 16.82 3.14 -17.08
C PHE A 332 15.39 2.72 -17.45
N SER A 333 14.37 3.19 -16.72
CA SER A 333 12.97 2.94 -17.10
C SER A 333 12.62 3.58 -18.45
N ALA A 334 13.05 4.83 -18.69
CA ALA A 334 12.88 5.50 -19.97
C ALA A 334 13.70 4.81 -21.08
N THR A 335 14.94 4.37 -20.79
CA THR A 335 15.76 3.68 -21.79
C THR A 335 15.13 2.37 -22.22
N ILE A 336 14.67 1.55 -21.27
CA ILE A 336 14.00 0.28 -21.56
C ILE A 336 12.74 0.53 -22.39
N GLY A 337 11.92 1.51 -21.98
CA GLY A 337 10.69 1.86 -22.70
C GLY A 337 10.97 2.24 -24.15
N LEU A 338 11.93 3.14 -24.39
CA LEU A 338 12.28 3.55 -25.75
C LEU A 338 12.89 2.41 -26.58
N ILE A 339 13.79 1.61 -26.01
CA ILE A 339 14.39 0.46 -26.70
C ILE A 339 13.31 -0.52 -27.12
N MET A 340 12.33 -0.80 -26.26
CA MET A 340 11.22 -1.68 -26.61
C MET A 340 10.32 -1.09 -27.70
N ILE A 341 10.03 0.22 -27.66
CA ILE A 341 9.28 0.89 -28.72
C ILE A 341 10.03 0.82 -30.06
N TYR A 342 11.36 0.89 -30.04
CA TYR A 342 12.19 0.87 -31.24
C TYR A 342 12.42 -0.53 -31.82
N CYS A 343 12.64 -1.54 -30.98
CA CYS A 343 13.03 -2.88 -31.44
C CYS A 343 11.86 -3.82 -31.74
N LEU A 344 10.64 -3.48 -31.33
CA LEU A 344 9.47 -4.35 -31.47
C LEU A 344 8.45 -3.70 -32.41
N ASP A 345 8.30 -4.30 -33.58
CA ASP A 345 7.38 -3.86 -34.61
C ASP A 345 5.99 -4.49 -34.38
N ASP A 346 5.10 -3.78 -33.67
CA ASP A 346 3.70 -4.18 -33.47
C ASP A 346 2.79 -2.96 -33.65
N CYS A 347 2.33 -2.78 -34.89
CA CYS A 347 1.51 -1.67 -35.35
C CYS A 347 0.03 -2.08 -35.43
N LYS A 348 -0.85 -1.21 -34.92
CA LYS A 348 -2.30 -1.44 -34.88
C LYS A 348 -3.07 -0.23 -35.39
N PRO A 349 -4.23 -0.40 -36.03
CA PRO A 349 -4.99 0.73 -36.58
C PRO A 349 -5.52 1.66 -35.48
N LEU A 350 -5.47 2.98 -35.72
CA LEU A 350 -6.09 3.98 -34.84
C LEU A 350 -7.61 3.78 -34.79
N GLY A 351 -8.19 3.86 -33.58
CA GLY A 351 -9.64 4.00 -33.37
C GLY A 351 -10.36 2.79 -32.79
N GLN A 352 -9.70 1.63 -32.61
CA GLN A 352 -10.29 0.47 -31.92
C GLN A 352 -9.99 0.45 -30.41
N ASP A 353 -8.85 1.02 -29.98
CA ASP A 353 -8.40 0.94 -28.59
C ASP A 353 -8.47 2.32 -27.88
N PRO A 354 -8.87 2.38 -26.59
CA PRO A 354 -9.13 3.61 -25.84
C PRO A 354 -7.84 4.28 -25.33
N THR A 355 -6.79 4.35 -26.15
CA THR A 355 -5.50 4.92 -25.72
C THR A 355 -5.54 6.45 -25.80
N LYS A 356 -5.29 7.15 -24.68
CA LYS A 356 -5.32 8.63 -24.60
C LYS A 356 -4.20 9.28 -25.42
N TYR A 357 -3.08 8.58 -25.60
CA TYR A 357 -1.89 9.06 -26.32
C TYR A 357 -1.37 8.04 -27.33
N PRO A 358 -2.06 7.81 -28.47
CA PRO A 358 -1.53 6.96 -29.52
C PRO A 358 -0.29 7.64 -30.13
N VAL A 359 0.80 6.89 -30.23
CA VAL A 359 2.04 7.33 -30.87
C VAL A 359 2.28 6.48 -32.10
N GLN A 360 2.31 7.13 -33.26
CA GLN A 360 2.71 6.54 -34.52
C GLN A 360 4.24 6.66 -34.64
N MET A 361 4.93 5.53 -34.50
CA MET A 361 6.38 5.45 -34.61
C MET A 361 6.72 4.16 -35.34
N TYR A 362 7.42 4.27 -36.48
CA TYR A 362 7.74 3.15 -37.38
C TYR A 362 6.53 2.31 -37.85
N CYS A 363 5.35 2.92 -37.85
CA CYS A 363 4.10 2.32 -38.34
C CYS A 363 3.57 3.07 -39.56
N ALA A 364 2.74 2.39 -40.37
CA ALA A 364 2.10 3.00 -41.52
C ALA A 364 1.13 4.12 -41.09
N ASP A 365 0.78 5.00 -42.03
CA ASP A 365 -0.16 6.10 -41.79
C ASP A 365 -1.53 5.57 -41.34
N GLY A 366 -1.96 6.00 -40.17
CA GLY A 366 -3.19 5.53 -39.53
C GLY A 366 -3.01 4.37 -38.55
N GLU A 367 -1.77 3.94 -38.29
CA GLU A 367 -1.44 2.94 -37.27
C GLU A 367 -0.67 3.55 -36.09
N TYR A 368 -0.75 2.91 -34.92
CA TYR A 368 0.00 3.27 -33.72
C TYR A 368 0.76 2.06 -33.17
N ASN A 369 1.85 2.31 -32.45
CA ASN A 369 2.66 1.26 -31.83
C ASN A 369 2.04 0.81 -30.49
N SER A 370 1.73 -0.48 -30.36
CA SER A 370 1.06 -1.06 -29.19
C SER A 370 1.88 -0.93 -27.89
N ILE A 371 3.21 -1.04 -27.98
CA ILE A 371 4.12 -0.94 -26.83
C ILE A 371 4.24 0.50 -26.36
N ALA A 372 4.25 1.45 -27.31
CA ALA A 372 4.24 2.86 -26.98
C ALA A 372 2.98 3.24 -26.19
N ALA A 373 1.83 2.64 -26.52
CA ALA A 373 0.61 2.84 -25.76
C ALA A 373 0.73 2.35 -24.31
N ILE A 374 1.40 1.22 -24.05
CA ILE A 374 1.58 0.68 -22.70
C ILE A 374 2.59 1.51 -21.88
N TRP A 375 3.67 2.01 -22.49
CA TRP A 375 4.74 2.75 -21.79
C TRP A 375 4.50 4.25 -21.62
N LEU A 376 3.82 4.90 -22.58
CA LEU A 376 3.59 6.35 -22.58
C LEU A 376 2.25 6.74 -21.95
N GLN A 377 1.86 5.98 -20.92
CA GLN A 377 0.70 6.27 -20.08
C GLN A 377 1.01 6.00 -18.61
N VAL A 378 0.07 6.36 -17.74
CA VAL A 378 0.16 6.01 -16.32
C VAL A 378 -0.09 4.51 -16.12
N PRO A 379 0.62 3.81 -15.23
CA PRO A 379 0.51 2.36 -15.09
C PRO A 379 -0.91 1.85 -14.81
N GLU A 380 -1.74 2.64 -14.13
CA GLU A 380 -3.14 2.34 -13.86
C GLU A 380 -3.96 2.20 -15.16
N ALA A 381 -3.69 3.06 -16.15
CA ALA A 381 -4.31 2.99 -17.47
C ALA A 381 -3.85 1.75 -18.24
N SER A 382 -2.58 1.37 -18.11
CA SER A 382 -2.05 0.12 -18.71
C SER A 382 -2.70 -1.13 -18.12
N VAL A 383 -2.95 -1.16 -16.80
CA VAL A 383 -3.70 -2.26 -16.17
C VAL A 383 -5.12 -2.34 -16.75
N ARG A 384 -5.81 -1.20 -16.87
CA ARG A 384 -7.17 -1.14 -17.43
C ARG A 384 -7.22 -1.60 -18.89
N SER A 385 -6.27 -1.17 -19.71
CA SER A 385 -6.14 -1.63 -21.11
C SER A 385 -5.93 -3.15 -21.19
N LEU A 386 -5.05 -3.71 -20.34
CA LEU A 386 -4.86 -5.17 -20.29
C LEU A 386 -6.11 -5.95 -19.82
N PHE A 387 -7.04 -5.32 -19.12
CA PHE A 387 -8.30 -5.96 -18.71
C PHE A 387 -9.40 -5.89 -19.78
N HIS A 388 -9.49 -4.79 -20.52
CA HIS A 388 -10.66 -4.51 -21.37
C HIS A 388 -10.37 -4.49 -22.87
N ASP A 389 -9.11 -4.42 -23.29
CA ASP A 389 -8.81 -4.43 -24.72
C ASP A 389 -9.26 -5.75 -25.37
N PRO A 390 -9.65 -5.74 -26.66
CA PRO A 390 -10.19 -6.93 -27.33
C PRO A 390 -9.13 -8.05 -27.48
N PRO A 391 -9.54 -9.32 -27.69
CA PRO A 391 -8.61 -10.46 -27.69
C PRO A 391 -7.42 -10.35 -28.67
N ALA A 392 -7.61 -9.69 -29.82
CA ALA A 392 -6.58 -9.49 -30.83
C ALA A 392 -5.69 -8.24 -30.61
N SER A 393 -5.87 -7.52 -29.50
CA SER A 393 -5.21 -6.23 -29.27
C SER A 393 -3.75 -6.32 -28.83
N HIS A 394 -3.24 -7.46 -28.36
CA HIS A 394 -1.87 -7.59 -27.88
C HIS A 394 -1.18 -8.82 -28.46
N ASN A 395 0.03 -8.65 -28.99
CA ASN A 395 0.85 -9.78 -29.44
C ASN A 395 1.53 -10.46 -28.24
N VAL A 396 1.66 -11.80 -28.28
CA VAL A 396 2.25 -12.59 -27.19
C VAL A 396 3.72 -12.25 -26.99
N THR A 397 4.46 -12.02 -28.07
CA THR A 397 5.91 -11.75 -28.01
C THR A 397 6.21 -10.39 -27.39
N THR A 398 5.47 -9.35 -27.77
CA THR A 398 5.63 -7.99 -27.23
C THR A 398 5.24 -7.93 -25.76
N LEU A 399 4.14 -8.58 -25.40
CA LEU A 399 3.67 -8.63 -24.01
C LEU A 399 4.60 -9.45 -23.11
N LEU A 400 5.23 -10.51 -23.63
CA LEU A 400 6.23 -11.29 -22.88
C LEU A 400 7.48 -10.46 -22.56
N TRP A 401 8.01 -9.73 -23.54
CA TRP A 401 9.15 -8.82 -23.32
C TRP A 401 8.80 -7.72 -22.33
N PHE A 402 7.62 -7.11 -22.48
CA PHE A 402 7.11 -6.13 -21.53
C PHE A 402 7.06 -6.70 -20.11
N MET A 403 6.48 -7.89 -19.94
CA MET A 403 6.37 -8.56 -18.64
C MET A 403 7.75 -8.77 -17.99
N VAL A 404 8.73 -9.35 -18.71
CA VAL A 404 10.06 -9.64 -18.16
C VAL A 404 10.78 -8.35 -17.75
N MET A 405 10.78 -7.35 -18.63
CA MET A 405 11.49 -6.09 -18.39
C MET A 405 10.83 -5.26 -17.29
N TYR A 406 9.50 -5.20 -17.26
CA TYR A 406 8.78 -4.49 -16.22
C TYR A 406 8.88 -5.19 -14.85
N LEU A 407 8.90 -6.54 -14.82
CA LEU A 407 9.16 -7.30 -13.60
C LEU A 407 10.55 -6.97 -13.04
N ALA A 408 11.59 -7.00 -13.86
CA ALA A 408 12.94 -6.64 -13.45
C ALA A 408 13.04 -5.18 -12.96
N LEU A 409 12.41 -4.24 -13.68
CA LEU A 409 12.37 -2.83 -13.30
C LEU A 409 11.64 -2.64 -11.96
N SER A 410 10.53 -3.32 -11.74
CA SER A 410 9.77 -3.23 -10.50
C SER A 410 10.57 -3.78 -9.30
N ILE A 411 11.27 -4.92 -9.45
CA ILE A 411 12.16 -5.45 -8.41
C ILE A 411 13.25 -4.43 -8.05
N TRP A 412 13.83 -3.76 -9.05
CA TRP A 412 14.87 -2.75 -8.84
C TRP A 412 14.31 -1.46 -8.23
N THR A 413 13.11 -1.04 -8.61
CA THR A 413 12.46 0.17 -8.09
C THR A 413 12.13 0.05 -6.60
N TYR A 414 11.75 -1.14 -6.13
CA TYR A 414 11.43 -1.36 -4.72
C TYR A 414 12.65 -1.32 -3.82
N GLY A 415 12.61 -0.43 -2.82
CA GLY A 415 13.70 -0.19 -1.87
C GLY A 415 14.56 1.05 -2.20
N LEU A 416 14.23 1.77 -3.26
CA LEU A 416 14.76 3.11 -3.52
C LEU A 416 14.29 4.10 -2.44
N SER A 417 15.07 5.18 -2.26
CA SER A 417 14.71 6.27 -1.34
C SER A 417 13.69 7.23 -1.99
N VAL A 418 12.52 6.70 -2.32
CA VAL A 418 11.33 7.42 -2.82
C VAL A 418 10.08 6.83 -2.17
N SER A 419 8.94 7.53 -2.19
CA SER A 419 7.68 6.95 -1.72
C SER A 419 6.94 6.30 -2.89
N ALA A 420 6.71 4.99 -2.85
CA ALA A 420 6.04 4.24 -3.90
C ALA A 420 5.32 3.00 -3.34
N GLY A 421 4.19 2.61 -3.94
CA GLY A 421 3.35 1.47 -3.56
C GLY A 421 3.39 0.30 -4.56
N ILE A 422 3.45 -0.94 -4.05
CA ILE A 422 3.80 -2.15 -4.85
C ILE A 422 2.61 -2.77 -5.59
N PHE A 423 1.39 -2.34 -5.24
CA PHE A 423 0.15 -2.87 -5.77
C PHE A 423 0.11 -2.79 -7.31
N ILE A 424 0.29 -1.60 -7.88
CA ILE A 424 0.17 -1.42 -9.34
C ILE A 424 1.23 -2.20 -10.13
N PRO A 425 2.53 -2.19 -9.76
CA PRO A 425 3.50 -3.02 -10.47
C PRO A 425 3.19 -4.52 -10.44
N CYS A 426 2.70 -5.04 -9.31
CA CYS A 426 2.26 -6.43 -9.21
C CYS A 426 1.01 -6.71 -10.05
N LEU A 427 0.02 -5.81 -10.05
CA LEU A 427 -1.17 -5.94 -10.89
C LEU A 427 -0.81 -5.90 -12.37
N LEU A 428 0.10 -5.01 -12.79
CA LEU A 428 0.48 -4.85 -14.19
C LEU A 428 1.29 -6.05 -14.71
N THR A 429 2.28 -6.51 -13.95
CA THR A 429 3.04 -7.72 -14.29
C THR A 429 2.13 -8.95 -14.32
N GLY A 430 1.21 -9.05 -13.36
CA GLY A 430 0.22 -10.11 -13.28
C GLY A 430 -0.79 -10.10 -14.42
N ALA A 431 -1.31 -8.92 -14.78
CA ALA A 431 -2.23 -8.74 -15.89
C ALA A 431 -1.57 -9.11 -17.22
N ALA A 432 -0.31 -8.74 -17.41
CA ALA A 432 0.45 -9.06 -18.62
C ALA A 432 0.57 -10.58 -18.81
N TRP A 433 1.05 -11.32 -17.81
CA TRP A 433 1.19 -12.77 -17.95
C TRP A 433 -0.15 -13.52 -17.90
N GLY A 434 -1.13 -13.01 -17.15
CA GLY A 434 -2.49 -13.54 -17.14
C GLY A 434 -3.15 -13.43 -18.51
N ARG A 435 -2.96 -12.31 -19.21
CA ARG A 435 -3.45 -12.12 -20.57
C ARG A 435 -2.73 -13.05 -21.55
N ILE A 436 -1.41 -13.24 -21.43
CA ILE A 436 -0.66 -14.25 -22.21
C ILE A 436 -1.25 -15.65 -21.99
N ALA A 437 -1.55 -16.02 -20.75
CA ALA A 437 -2.18 -17.30 -20.44
C ALA A 437 -3.57 -17.43 -21.07
N GLY A 438 -4.38 -16.37 -21.03
CA GLY A 438 -5.69 -16.33 -21.71
C GLY A 438 -5.58 -16.52 -23.22
N ILE A 439 -4.63 -15.85 -23.88
CA ILE A 439 -4.36 -16.03 -25.32
C ILE A 439 -3.91 -17.46 -25.62
N ALA A 440 -3.02 -18.03 -24.80
CA ALA A 440 -2.56 -19.41 -24.95
C ALA A 440 -3.70 -20.43 -24.81
N ILE A 441 -4.60 -20.23 -23.84
CA ILE A 441 -5.82 -21.05 -23.68
C ILE A 441 -6.73 -20.91 -24.90
N GLY A 442 -6.87 -19.70 -25.44
CA GLY A 442 -7.62 -19.45 -26.68
C GLY A 442 -7.07 -20.20 -27.90
N TYR A 443 -5.75 -20.38 -27.99
CA TYR A 443 -5.14 -21.21 -29.03
C TYR A 443 -5.39 -22.71 -28.82
N ILE A 444 -5.45 -23.17 -27.57
CA ILE A 444 -5.75 -24.58 -27.24
C ILE A 444 -7.23 -24.90 -27.49
N PHE A 445 -8.13 -23.95 -27.22
CA PHE A 445 -9.58 -24.09 -27.38
C PHE A 445 -10.17 -23.05 -28.36
N PRO A 446 -9.92 -23.17 -29.67
CA PRO A 446 -10.18 -22.11 -30.67
C PRO A 446 -11.66 -21.79 -30.95
N ASN A 447 -12.63 -22.55 -30.40
CA ASN A 447 -14.07 -22.36 -30.62
C ASN A 447 -14.88 -22.10 -29.34
N SER A 448 -14.19 -21.74 -28.25
CA SER A 448 -14.81 -21.63 -26.94
C SER A 448 -15.13 -20.17 -26.61
N SER A 449 -16.42 -19.84 -26.56
CA SER A 449 -16.89 -18.47 -26.22
C SER A 449 -16.65 -18.07 -24.76
N TRP A 450 -16.25 -19.01 -23.89
CA TRP A 450 -15.91 -18.74 -22.49
C TRP A 450 -14.49 -18.21 -22.28
N VAL A 451 -13.62 -18.28 -23.31
CA VAL A 451 -12.24 -17.80 -23.22
C VAL A 451 -12.20 -16.31 -23.54
N ASP A 452 -12.11 -15.50 -22.49
CA ASP A 452 -11.83 -14.07 -22.61
C ASP A 452 -10.46 -13.74 -21.97
N PRO A 453 -9.47 -13.25 -22.74
CA PRO A 453 -8.16 -12.87 -22.20
C PRO A 453 -8.23 -11.82 -21.09
N GLY A 454 -9.25 -10.95 -21.08
CA GLY A 454 -9.45 -9.94 -20.04
C GLY A 454 -9.72 -10.56 -18.66
N LYS A 455 -10.62 -11.56 -18.61
CA LYS A 455 -10.88 -12.38 -17.40
C LYS A 455 -9.60 -13.03 -16.86
N TYR A 456 -8.79 -13.64 -17.73
CA TYR A 456 -7.53 -14.28 -17.32
C TYR A 456 -6.46 -13.25 -16.90
N ALA A 457 -6.45 -12.06 -17.48
CA ALA A 457 -5.59 -10.97 -17.04
C ALA A 457 -5.91 -10.55 -15.58
N LEU A 458 -7.19 -10.43 -15.22
CA LEU A 458 -7.61 -10.13 -13.86
C LEU A 458 -7.17 -11.22 -12.86
N VAL A 459 -7.30 -12.49 -13.23
CA VAL A 459 -6.85 -13.62 -12.39
C VAL A 459 -5.32 -13.63 -12.24
N GLY A 460 -4.58 -13.36 -13.31
CA GLY A 460 -3.11 -13.25 -13.25
C GLY A 460 -2.65 -12.08 -12.38
N ALA A 461 -3.33 -10.94 -12.48
CA ALA A 461 -3.11 -9.78 -11.60
C ALA A 461 -3.33 -10.14 -10.12
N ALA A 462 -4.43 -10.83 -9.81
CA ALA A 462 -4.73 -11.32 -8.45
C ALA A 462 -3.68 -12.34 -7.96
N ALA A 463 -3.32 -13.31 -8.80
CA ALA A 463 -2.32 -14.34 -8.48
C ALA A 463 -0.95 -13.73 -8.16
N GLN A 464 -0.49 -12.77 -8.96
CA GLN A 464 0.80 -12.12 -8.77
C GLN A 464 0.83 -11.28 -7.48
N ILE A 465 -0.19 -10.47 -7.24
CA ILE A 465 -0.23 -9.62 -6.05
C ILE A 465 -0.42 -10.44 -4.76
N GLY A 466 -1.26 -11.48 -4.78
CA GLY A 466 -1.39 -12.43 -3.67
C GLY A 466 -0.10 -13.22 -3.42
N GLY A 467 0.62 -13.55 -4.49
CA GLY A 467 1.91 -14.22 -4.41
C GLY A 467 3.04 -13.35 -3.83
N VAL A 468 3.04 -12.03 -4.07
CA VAL A 468 4.05 -11.11 -3.51
C VAL A 468 3.70 -10.70 -2.08
N VAL A 469 2.46 -10.26 -1.85
CA VAL A 469 2.04 -9.60 -0.61
C VAL A 469 1.51 -10.59 0.44
N ARG A 470 0.97 -11.75 0.05
CA ARG A 470 0.36 -12.77 0.93
C ARG A 470 -0.94 -12.38 1.65
N MET A 471 -1.62 -11.31 1.21
CA MET A 471 -2.97 -10.98 1.69
C MET A 471 -4.03 -11.85 1.01
N THR A 472 -5.05 -12.30 1.74
CA THR A 472 -6.11 -13.19 1.21
C THR A 472 -7.49 -12.56 1.27
N ILE A 473 -8.09 -12.50 2.47
CA ILE A 473 -9.51 -12.16 2.63
C ILE A 473 -9.75 -10.70 2.25
N SER A 474 -8.98 -9.78 2.83
CA SER A 474 -9.09 -8.34 2.51
C SER A 474 -8.87 -8.07 1.02
N LEU A 475 -7.83 -8.66 0.43
CA LEU A 475 -7.50 -8.50 -0.99
C LEU A 475 -8.59 -9.07 -1.92
N THR A 476 -9.19 -10.21 -1.58
CA THR A 476 -10.30 -10.79 -2.36
C THR A 476 -11.48 -9.81 -2.40
N ILE A 477 -11.87 -9.26 -1.25
CA ILE A 477 -12.97 -8.29 -1.19
C ILE A 477 -12.61 -6.99 -1.91
N ILE A 478 -11.37 -6.50 -1.80
CA ILE A 478 -10.91 -5.33 -2.56
C ILE A 478 -11.08 -5.54 -4.06
N LEU A 479 -10.68 -6.71 -4.59
CA LEU A 479 -10.82 -7.02 -6.01
C LEU A 479 -12.27 -7.21 -6.43
N ILE A 480 -13.13 -7.78 -5.58
CA ILE A 480 -14.57 -7.91 -5.86
C ILE A 480 -15.23 -6.53 -5.92
N GLU A 481 -14.96 -5.66 -4.95
CA GLU A 481 -15.53 -4.31 -4.91
C GLU A 481 -15.04 -3.48 -6.10
N ALA A 482 -13.75 -3.55 -6.43
CA ALA A 482 -13.18 -2.80 -7.56
C ALA A 482 -13.60 -3.33 -8.94
N THR A 483 -13.96 -4.62 -9.06
CA THR A 483 -14.49 -5.18 -10.32
C THR A 483 -16.00 -5.06 -10.44
N GLY A 484 -16.70 -4.81 -9.33
CA GLY A 484 -18.16 -4.71 -9.30
C GLY A 484 -18.89 -6.05 -9.48
N ASN A 485 -18.20 -7.19 -9.43
CA ASN A 485 -18.79 -8.50 -9.69
C ASN A 485 -18.52 -9.51 -8.55
N ILE A 486 -19.54 -9.75 -7.74
CA ILE A 486 -19.49 -10.66 -6.60
C ILE A 486 -19.34 -12.12 -7.03
N THR A 487 -19.91 -12.50 -8.18
CA THR A 487 -19.88 -13.88 -8.69
C THR A 487 -18.44 -14.36 -8.93
N PHE A 488 -17.55 -13.45 -9.34
CA PHE A 488 -16.14 -13.74 -9.58
C PHE A 488 -15.30 -13.88 -8.28
N GLY A 489 -15.93 -13.73 -7.11
CA GLY A 489 -15.25 -13.85 -5.82
C GLY A 489 -14.67 -15.24 -5.53
N LEU A 490 -15.38 -16.32 -5.90
CA LEU A 490 -14.89 -17.69 -5.70
C LEU A 490 -13.61 -17.98 -6.52
N PRO A 491 -13.55 -17.70 -7.83
CA PRO A 491 -12.31 -17.75 -8.61
C PRO A 491 -11.14 -16.99 -7.98
N LEU A 492 -11.37 -15.75 -7.56
CA LEU A 492 -10.34 -14.91 -6.96
C LEU A 492 -9.83 -15.49 -5.64
N MET A 493 -10.74 -15.98 -4.79
CA MET A 493 -10.39 -16.59 -3.51
C MET A 493 -9.53 -17.86 -3.70
N ILE A 494 -9.92 -18.75 -4.62
CA ILE A 494 -9.13 -19.96 -4.93
C ILE A 494 -7.74 -19.57 -5.43
N THR A 495 -7.66 -18.62 -6.36
CA THR A 495 -6.39 -18.14 -6.93
C THR A 495 -5.49 -17.54 -5.86
N LEU A 496 -6.02 -16.70 -4.97
CA LEU A 496 -5.25 -16.05 -3.91
C LEU A 496 -4.82 -17.05 -2.84
N MET A 497 -5.66 -18.01 -2.48
CA MET A 497 -5.30 -19.07 -1.52
C MET A 497 -4.19 -19.97 -2.06
N THR A 498 -4.29 -20.42 -3.32
CA THR A 498 -3.23 -21.23 -3.93
C THR A 498 -1.94 -20.44 -4.10
N ALA A 499 -2.01 -19.18 -4.52
CA ALA A 499 -0.85 -18.29 -4.61
C ALA A 499 -0.17 -18.09 -3.26
N LYS A 500 -0.95 -17.88 -2.19
CA LYS A 500 -0.45 -17.77 -0.82
C LYS A 500 0.25 -19.07 -0.39
N TRP A 501 -0.43 -20.21 -0.43
CA TRP A 501 0.14 -21.49 0.02
C TRP A 501 1.41 -21.86 -0.72
N VAL A 502 1.40 -21.74 -2.05
CA VAL A 502 2.56 -22.12 -2.87
C VAL A 502 3.75 -21.25 -2.52
N GLY A 503 3.58 -19.96 -2.31
CA GLY A 503 4.73 -19.12 -2.04
C GLY A 503 5.10 -18.97 -0.56
N ASP A 504 4.19 -19.19 0.41
CA ASP A 504 4.52 -19.35 1.84
C ASP A 504 5.51 -20.52 2.03
N TYR A 505 5.41 -21.56 1.20
CA TYR A 505 6.35 -22.68 1.19
C TYR A 505 7.81 -22.27 0.86
N PHE A 506 8.01 -21.26 0.00
CA PHE A 506 9.34 -20.84 -0.46
C PHE A 506 9.87 -19.58 0.26
N SER A 507 8.97 -18.66 0.62
CA SER A 507 9.34 -17.36 1.16
C SER A 507 8.19 -16.68 1.90
N GLU A 508 8.52 -15.98 2.97
CA GLU A 508 7.60 -15.04 3.60
C GLU A 508 7.12 -13.92 2.65
N GLY A 509 6.03 -13.28 3.03
CA GLY A 509 5.46 -12.15 2.32
C GLY A 509 6.38 -10.94 2.25
N PHE A 510 6.14 -10.10 1.24
CA PHE A 510 6.96 -8.93 0.98
C PHE A 510 7.04 -7.97 2.18
N TYR A 511 5.90 -7.63 2.78
CA TYR A 511 5.88 -6.67 3.88
C TYR A 511 6.53 -7.23 5.15
N ASP A 512 6.23 -8.48 5.52
CA ASP A 512 6.79 -9.10 6.72
C ASP A 512 8.31 -9.21 6.65
N ARG A 513 8.86 -9.55 5.47
CA ARG A 513 10.30 -9.60 5.25
C ARG A 513 10.99 -8.23 5.39
N HIS A 514 10.35 -7.15 4.92
CA HIS A 514 10.86 -5.78 5.10
C HIS A 514 10.79 -5.32 6.57
N ILE A 515 9.77 -5.78 7.32
CA ILE A 515 9.66 -5.54 8.77
C ILE A 515 10.81 -6.24 9.51
N GLN A 516 11.07 -7.51 9.19
CA GLN A 516 12.18 -8.27 9.77
C GLN A 516 13.54 -7.65 9.45
N LEU A 517 13.77 -7.22 8.21
CA LEU A 517 15.00 -6.51 7.80
C LEU A 517 15.19 -5.17 8.55
N SER A 518 14.10 -4.54 8.96
CA SER A 518 14.12 -3.32 9.77
C SER A 518 14.42 -3.60 11.26
N GLY A 519 14.40 -4.86 11.69
CA GLY A 519 14.65 -5.28 13.07
C GLY A 519 13.53 -4.92 14.04
N VAL A 520 12.31 -4.75 13.55
CA VAL A 520 11.13 -4.43 14.36
C VAL A 520 10.57 -5.74 14.96
N PRO A 521 10.31 -5.81 16.29
CA PRO A 521 9.67 -6.97 16.90
C PRO A 521 8.19 -7.01 16.54
N LEU A 522 7.80 -7.87 15.60
CA LEU A 522 6.42 -8.07 15.18
C LEU A 522 5.86 -9.36 15.80
N LEU A 523 4.70 -9.29 16.45
CA LEU A 523 3.98 -10.47 16.91
C LEU A 523 3.14 -11.06 15.78
N GLY A 524 3.32 -12.36 15.51
CA GLY A 524 2.49 -13.11 14.57
C GLY A 524 1.07 -13.34 15.11
N TRP A 525 0.17 -13.83 14.26
CA TRP A 525 -1.22 -14.15 14.66
C TRP A 525 -1.31 -15.30 15.66
N GLU A 526 -0.45 -16.30 15.50
CA GLU A 526 -0.36 -17.47 16.36
C GLU A 526 1.09 -17.69 16.79
N PRO A 527 1.33 -18.30 17.96
CA PRO A 527 2.66 -18.70 18.36
C PRO A 527 3.22 -19.77 17.40
N PRO A 528 4.56 -19.92 17.31
CA PRO A 528 5.16 -20.94 16.46
C PRO A 528 4.64 -22.36 16.79
N PRO A 529 4.44 -23.24 15.79
CA PRO A 529 3.82 -24.55 16.02
C PRO A 529 4.61 -25.46 16.99
N PHE A 530 5.92 -25.24 17.12
CA PHE A 530 6.79 -26.00 18.02
C PHE A 530 6.98 -25.34 19.40
N SER A 531 6.25 -24.27 19.73
CA SER A 531 6.37 -23.59 21.03
C SER A 531 5.37 -24.08 22.09
N SER A 532 4.59 -25.12 21.82
CA SER A 532 3.56 -25.63 22.73
C SER A 532 4.11 -26.25 24.02
N SER A 533 5.37 -26.69 24.02
CA SER A 533 6.05 -27.24 25.19
C SER A 533 6.79 -26.19 26.02
N LEU A 534 6.88 -24.94 25.55
CA LEU A 534 7.58 -23.88 26.27
C LEU A 534 6.69 -23.34 27.39
N PHE A 535 7.23 -23.28 28.60
CA PHE A 535 6.52 -22.72 29.74
C PHE A 535 6.76 -21.22 29.85
N THR A 536 5.80 -20.48 30.39
CA THR A 536 5.94 -19.03 30.65
C THR A 536 7.19 -18.71 31.47
N GLY A 537 7.60 -19.61 32.37
CA GLY A 537 8.82 -19.48 33.17
C GLY A 537 10.12 -19.44 32.35
N GLU A 538 10.13 -20.01 31.14
CA GLU A 538 11.27 -20.01 30.22
C GLU A 538 11.30 -18.75 29.34
N VAL A 539 10.13 -18.16 29.10
CA VAL A 539 9.96 -16.97 28.25
C VAL A 539 10.09 -15.67 29.05
N MET A 540 9.69 -15.68 30.32
CA MET A 540 9.73 -14.49 31.18
C MET A 540 11.16 -14.06 31.52
N SER A 541 11.37 -12.74 31.63
CA SER A 541 12.64 -12.18 32.06
C SER A 541 12.76 -12.21 33.59
N HIS A 542 13.93 -12.62 34.09
CA HIS A 542 14.25 -12.68 35.51
C HIS A 542 15.68 -12.14 35.74
N PRO A 543 15.94 -11.38 36.82
CA PRO A 543 15.02 -10.97 37.89
C PRO A 543 14.07 -9.82 37.49
N VAL A 544 12.88 -9.76 38.10
CA VAL A 544 11.92 -8.66 37.89
C VAL A 544 12.23 -7.52 38.87
N VAL A 545 12.37 -6.30 38.34
CA VAL A 545 12.49 -5.09 39.15
C VAL A 545 11.10 -4.66 39.59
N VAL A 546 10.88 -4.53 40.90
CA VAL A 546 9.58 -4.27 41.52
C VAL A 546 9.60 -2.94 42.26
N LEU A 547 8.43 -2.33 42.47
CA LEU A 547 8.24 -1.19 43.36
C LEU A 547 7.33 -1.61 44.51
N GLN A 548 7.55 -1.09 45.72
CA GLN A 548 6.65 -1.35 46.85
C GLN A 548 5.40 -0.47 46.80
N THR A 549 4.33 -0.89 47.47
CA THR A 549 3.12 -0.07 47.64
C THR A 549 3.42 1.28 48.32
N ILE A 550 4.37 1.30 49.25
CA ILE A 550 4.91 2.50 49.89
C ILE A 550 6.42 2.53 49.64
N GLU A 551 6.84 3.27 48.62
CA GLU A 551 8.23 3.32 48.16
C GLU A 551 8.89 4.68 48.47
N THR A 552 10.21 4.71 48.65
CA THR A 552 10.95 5.96 48.83
C THR A 552 11.25 6.63 47.49
N VAL A 553 11.14 7.96 47.43
CA VAL A 553 11.42 8.73 46.20
C VAL A 553 12.85 8.53 45.70
N GLU A 554 13.81 8.40 46.63
CA GLU A 554 15.21 8.10 46.30
C GLU A 554 15.35 6.74 45.59
N ASN A 555 14.66 5.71 46.05
CA ASN A 555 14.70 4.40 45.41
C ASN A 555 14.07 4.43 44.01
N ILE A 556 12.94 5.14 43.85
CA ILE A 556 12.29 5.32 42.54
C ILE A 556 13.24 6.02 41.57
N ASP A 557 13.89 7.11 41.99
CA ASP A 557 14.83 7.87 41.13
C ASP A 557 16.05 7.03 40.74
N ASN A 558 16.58 6.24 41.69
CA ASN A 558 17.66 5.30 41.44
C ASN A 558 17.26 4.22 40.43
N ILE A 559 16.06 3.64 40.55
CA ILE A 559 15.55 2.62 39.60
C ILE A 559 15.35 3.23 38.22
N LEU A 560 14.66 4.37 38.11
CA LEU A 560 14.39 5.03 36.83
C LEU A 560 15.66 5.52 36.12
N SER A 561 16.71 5.85 36.87
CA SER A 561 17.99 6.28 36.31
C SER A 561 18.87 5.11 35.85
N ASN A 562 18.77 3.96 36.51
CA ASN A 562 19.60 2.79 36.21
C ASN A 562 18.96 1.82 35.21
N GLU A 563 17.63 1.71 35.20
CA GLU A 563 16.88 0.75 34.39
C GLU A 563 16.22 1.39 33.17
N THR A 564 16.08 0.62 32.08
CA THR A 564 15.42 1.07 30.84
C THR A 564 13.96 0.61 30.69
N TYR A 565 13.42 -0.06 31.71
CA TYR A 565 12.05 -0.58 31.70
C TYR A 565 11.02 0.55 31.82
N ASN A 566 9.88 0.40 31.13
CA ASN A 566 8.79 1.40 31.17
C ASN A 566 7.61 0.98 32.07
N GLY A 567 7.67 -0.22 32.65
CA GLY A 567 6.62 -0.75 33.51
C GLY A 567 7.23 -1.56 34.64
N PHE A 568 6.75 -1.32 35.86
CA PHE A 568 7.23 -1.95 37.09
C PHE A 568 6.04 -2.51 37.85
N PRO A 569 5.99 -3.81 38.15
CA PRO A 569 4.95 -4.38 39.00
C PRO A 569 5.10 -3.88 40.43
N VAL A 570 3.97 -3.52 41.04
CA VAL A 570 3.90 -3.09 42.43
C VAL A 570 3.67 -4.31 43.32
N VAL A 571 4.49 -4.47 44.36
CA VAL A 571 4.39 -5.58 45.32
C VAL A 571 4.19 -5.06 46.73
N GLU A 572 3.52 -5.85 47.55
CA GLU A 572 3.43 -5.59 48.98
C GLU A 572 4.72 -6.05 49.67
N PRO A 573 5.30 -5.26 50.60
CA PRO A 573 6.45 -5.72 51.36
C PRO A 573 6.10 -7.01 52.12
N TYR A 574 7.05 -7.95 52.14
CA TYR A 574 6.88 -9.21 52.85
C TYR A 574 6.84 -8.94 54.36
N GLU A 575 5.66 -8.83 54.95
CA GLU A 575 5.50 -8.94 56.40
C GLU A 575 5.67 -10.41 56.79
N ASP A 576 6.73 -10.72 57.55
CA ASP A 576 6.87 -12.04 58.16
C ASP A 576 5.62 -12.36 58.99
N SER A 577 4.79 -13.27 58.50
CA SER A 577 3.61 -13.81 59.19
C SER A 577 4.01 -14.74 60.34
N SER A 578 4.89 -14.27 61.23
CA SER A 578 5.34 -14.95 62.44
C SER A 578 4.74 -14.35 63.73
N ASN A 579 3.88 -13.32 63.63
CA ASN A 579 3.19 -12.70 64.76
C ASN A 579 1.65 -12.82 64.69
N VAL A 580 1.12 -13.86 64.03
CA VAL A 580 -0.29 -14.22 64.19
C VAL A 580 -0.38 -15.26 65.30
N ASP A 581 -0.39 -14.78 66.55
CA ASP A 581 -0.75 -15.60 67.71
C ASP A 581 -2.23 -16.02 67.59
N PHE A 582 -2.46 -17.32 67.78
CA PHE A 582 -3.75 -18.01 67.75
C PHE A 582 -4.74 -17.54 68.82
#